data_AF-A0A661A5F2-F1
#
_entry.id   AF-A0A661A5F2-F1
#
_cell.length_a   1.000
_cell.length_b   1.000
_cell.length_c   1.000
_cell.angle_alpha   90.00
_cell.angle_beta   90.00
_cell.angle_gamma   90.00
#
_symmetry.space_group_name_H-M   'P 1'
#
loop_
_entity.id
_entity.type
_entity.pdbx_description
1 polymer ?
#
loop_
_entity_poly.entity_id
_entity_poly.type
_entity_poly.pdbx_seq_one_letter_code
_entity_poly.pdbx_strand_id
1 'polypeptide(L)'
;MVVLEERDNKPALLLAVASIAVYGISSGFVTGPEQTPWFLAAYSVAWMLYLGLFLHGRNRDFVASPWVLLVWAGLGRLLLCPTEPWLSDDLWRYLLDGRVLLEGTNPFRYAPEAPWVQERFGALAARVNHPEVPTIYPPLVQLTGALAALFGLMETGWRVLVSLIDLAAMFVVSRLFGGGDRGWRAAAVYGLCPLAIFEAGANGHLEALATLPLVYAVRAMQQRRPWRAGVAFAAAILVKYYAILLLPLWWRRQGFRRMAATSIT
;
A
#
# COMPACT_ATOMS: atom_id res chain seq x y z
N MET A 1 19.27 -21.80 33.75
CA MET A 1 18.98 -22.46 32.46
C MET A 1 17.68 -21.86 31.94
N VAL A 2 17.77 -20.82 31.10
CA VAL A 2 16.59 -20.23 30.46
C VAL A 2 16.18 -21.22 29.37
N VAL A 3 15.07 -21.92 29.56
CA VAL A 3 14.45 -22.70 28.49
C VAL A 3 14.01 -21.68 27.44
N LEU A 4 14.79 -21.56 26.36
CA LEU A 4 14.36 -20.84 25.19
C LEU A 4 13.22 -21.69 24.60
N GLU A 5 11.97 -21.29 24.84
CA GLU A 5 10.83 -21.84 24.10
C GLU A 5 11.17 -21.79 22.61
N GLU A 6 11.22 -22.97 21.99
CA GLU A 6 11.57 -23.14 20.58
C GLU A 6 10.45 -22.51 19.74
N ARG A 7 10.63 -21.26 19.37
CA ARG A 7 9.67 -20.51 18.56
C ARG A 7 9.59 -21.15 17.17
N ASP A 8 8.43 -21.72 16.81
CA ASP A 8 8.23 -22.39 15.52
C ASP A 8 7.81 -21.42 14.40
N ASN A 9 8.71 -21.19 13.44
CA ASN A 9 8.45 -20.34 12.26
C ASN A 9 7.67 -21.03 11.14
N LYS A 10 7.48 -22.36 11.20
CA LYS A 10 6.89 -23.13 10.10
C LYS A 10 5.52 -22.63 9.65
N PRO A 11 4.59 -22.21 10.54
CA PRO A 11 3.29 -21.71 10.12
C PRO A 11 3.37 -20.40 9.32
N ALA A 12 4.21 -19.46 9.75
CA ALA A 12 4.42 -18.19 9.04
C ALA A 12 5.15 -18.41 7.70
N LEU A 13 6.09 -19.35 7.66
CA LEU A 13 6.79 -19.75 6.44
C LEU A 13 5.84 -20.39 5.43
N LEU A 14 5.00 -21.34 5.86
CA LEU A 14 3.99 -21.97 5.02
C LEU A 14 2.98 -20.95 4.51
N LEU A 15 2.59 -19.96 5.33
CA LEU A 15 1.69 -18.89 4.92
C LEU A 15 2.30 -18.01 3.82
N ALA A 16 3.56 -17.61 4.01
CA ALA A 16 4.28 -16.79 3.06
C ALA A 16 4.47 -17.53 1.73
N VAL A 17 4.93 -18.78 1.79
CA VAL A 17 5.11 -19.63 0.60
C VAL A 17 3.78 -19.90 -0.09
N ALA A 18 2.71 -20.22 0.66
CA ALA A 18 1.39 -20.44 0.07
C ALA A 18 0.83 -19.17 -0.57
N SER A 19 0.99 -18.01 0.08
CA SER A 19 0.58 -16.72 -0.49
C SER A 19 1.37 -16.44 -1.77
N ILE A 20 2.70 -16.54 -1.73
CA ILE A 20 3.56 -16.31 -2.89
C ILE A 20 3.25 -17.28 -4.02
N ALA A 21 3.07 -18.58 -3.72
CA ALA A 21 2.79 -19.60 -4.71
C ALA A 21 1.41 -19.38 -5.33
N VAL A 22 0.36 -19.20 -4.53
CA VAL A 22 -0.99 -18.97 -5.04
C VAL A 22 -1.04 -17.66 -5.85
N TYR A 23 -0.39 -16.60 -5.38
CA TYR A 23 -0.37 -15.32 -6.10
C TYR A 23 0.49 -15.34 -7.35
N GLY A 24 1.76 -15.77 -7.25
CA GLY A 24 2.66 -15.84 -8.40
C GLY A 24 2.13 -16.73 -9.51
N ILE A 25 1.49 -17.86 -9.16
CA ILE A 25 0.78 -18.72 -10.11
C ILE A 25 -0.41 -17.95 -10.68
N SER A 26 -1.30 -17.40 -9.85
CA SER A 26 -2.50 -16.71 -10.35
C SER A 26 -2.18 -15.48 -11.21
N SER A 27 -1.13 -14.71 -10.90
CA SER A 27 -0.72 -13.52 -11.67
C SER A 27 -0.09 -13.87 -13.02
N GLY A 28 0.41 -15.10 -13.20
CA GLY A 28 0.99 -15.56 -14.46
C GLY A 28 -0.05 -16.03 -15.49
N PHE A 29 -1.27 -16.33 -15.07
CA PHE A 29 -2.31 -16.91 -15.94
C PHE A 29 -3.51 -15.99 -16.19
N VAL A 30 -3.61 -14.87 -15.48
CA VAL A 30 -4.75 -13.95 -15.59
C VAL A 30 -4.42 -12.88 -16.60
N THR A 31 -4.83 -13.11 -17.85
CA THR A 31 -4.53 -12.21 -18.98
C THR A 31 -5.78 -11.53 -19.56
N GLY A 32 -6.95 -11.72 -18.94
CA GLY A 32 -8.22 -11.16 -19.42
C GLY A 32 -9.45 -11.54 -18.59
N PRO A 33 -10.64 -11.05 -18.99
CA PRO A 33 -11.89 -11.25 -18.26
C PRO A 33 -12.28 -12.73 -18.12
N GLU A 34 -11.99 -13.55 -19.14
CA GLU A 34 -12.26 -14.99 -19.18
C GLU A 34 -11.59 -15.75 -18.02
N GLN A 35 -10.44 -15.25 -17.54
CA GLN A 35 -9.67 -15.84 -16.45
C GLN A 35 -10.07 -15.31 -15.07
N THR A 36 -10.99 -14.35 -14.98
CA THR A 36 -11.47 -13.77 -13.72
C THR A 36 -11.97 -14.83 -12.73
N PRO A 37 -12.75 -15.86 -13.12
CA PRO A 37 -13.18 -16.89 -12.17
C PRO A 37 -12.01 -17.68 -11.56
N TRP A 38 -10.98 -17.98 -12.36
CA TRP A 38 -9.77 -18.67 -11.90
C TRP A 38 -8.95 -17.80 -10.96
N PHE A 39 -8.82 -16.51 -11.26
CA PHE A 39 -8.23 -15.53 -10.35
C PHE A 39 -8.97 -15.52 -9.01
N LEU A 40 -10.30 -15.35 -9.03
CA LEU A 40 -11.11 -15.27 -7.83
C LEU A 40 -11.05 -16.56 -7.00
N ALA A 41 -11.02 -17.72 -7.66
CA ALA A 41 -10.84 -19.02 -6.99
C ALA A 41 -9.48 -19.10 -6.28
N ALA A 42 -8.38 -18.78 -6.99
CA ALA A 42 -7.05 -18.76 -6.40
C ALA A 42 -6.95 -17.74 -5.25
N TYR A 43 -7.47 -16.53 -5.46
CA TYR A 43 -7.50 -15.47 -4.46
C TYR A 43 -8.32 -15.89 -3.21
N SER A 44 -9.43 -16.59 -3.39
CA SER A 44 -10.24 -17.15 -2.31
C SER A 44 -9.49 -18.23 -1.54
N VAL A 45 -8.77 -19.12 -2.23
CA VAL A 45 -7.92 -20.13 -1.59
C VAL A 45 -6.84 -19.47 -0.73
N ALA A 46 -6.16 -18.46 -1.26
CA ALA A 46 -5.15 -17.74 -0.49
C ALA A 46 -5.73 -17.02 0.74
N TRP A 47 -6.93 -16.45 0.64
CA TRP A 47 -7.66 -15.92 1.79
C TRP A 47 -8.04 -16.99 2.81
N MET A 48 -8.52 -18.16 2.36
CA MET A 48 -8.85 -19.28 3.26
C MET A 48 -7.61 -19.79 4.00
N LEU A 49 -6.48 -19.93 3.31
CA LEU A 49 -5.21 -20.31 3.92
C LEU A 49 -4.74 -19.26 4.92
N TYR A 50 -4.78 -17.98 4.55
CA TYR A 50 -4.45 -16.86 5.43
C TYR A 50 -5.32 -16.85 6.70
N LEU A 51 -6.64 -16.98 6.56
CA LEU A 51 -7.56 -17.02 7.70
C LEU A 51 -7.35 -18.28 8.56
N GLY A 52 -7.21 -19.45 7.94
CA GLY A 52 -6.96 -20.71 8.64
C GLY A 52 -5.68 -20.65 9.48
N LEU A 53 -4.60 -20.11 8.91
CA LEU A 53 -3.32 -19.94 9.59
C LEU A 53 -3.39 -18.87 10.68
N PHE A 54 -4.10 -17.76 10.46
CA PHE A 54 -4.34 -16.75 11.49
C PHE A 54 -5.14 -17.32 12.68
N LEU A 55 -6.18 -18.11 12.41
CA LEU A 55 -7.02 -18.71 13.44
C LEU A 55 -6.28 -19.81 14.22
N HIS A 56 -5.51 -20.66 13.52
CA HIS A 56 -4.71 -21.71 14.14
C HIS A 56 -3.53 -21.14 14.95
N GLY A 57 -2.91 -20.08 14.43
CA GLY A 57 -1.78 -19.36 15.04
C GLY A 57 -2.10 -18.54 16.29
N ARG A 58 -3.37 -18.50 16.75
CA ARG A 58 -3.73 -17.86 18.03
C ARG A 58 -3.06 -18.54 19.24
N ASN A 59 -2.64 -19.80 19.09
CA ASN A 59 -1.98 -20.57 20.14
C ASN A 59 -0.48 -20.69 19.88
N ARG A 60 0.27 -19.74 20.44
CA ARG A 60 1.74 -19.72 20.64
C ARG A 60 2.60 -19.59 19.36
N ASP A 61 3.51 -18.61 19.40
CA ASP A 61 4.69 -18.45 18.51
C ASP A 61 4.53 -18.18 17.00
N PHE A 62 3.44 -17.55 16.56
CA PHE A 62 3.23 -17.16 15.16
C PHE A 62 4.35 -16.33 14.48
N VAL A 63 5.26 -15.71 15.24
CA VAL A 63 6.37 -14.91 14.70
C VAL A 63 7.62 -15.15 15.56
N ALA A 64 8.55 -16.02 15.14
CA ALA A 64 9.78 -16.19 15.93
C ALA A 64 10.74 -15.02 15.78
N SER A 65 10.80 -14.44 14.57
CA SER A 65 11.71 -13.33 14.22
C SER A 65 11.01 -12.29 13.34
N PRO A 66 11.02 -11.01 13.75
CA PRO A 66 10.58 -9.90 12.90
C PRO A 66 11.27 -9.84 11.54
N TRP A 67 12.53 -10.26 11.46
CA TRP A 67 13.32 -10.21 10.23
C TRP A 67 12.83 -11.23 9.20
N VAL A 68 12.51 -12.45 9.65
CA VAL A 68 11.94 -13.49 8.78
C VAL A 68 10.61 -13.01 8.20
N LEU A 69 9.77 -12.41 9.04
CA LEU A 69 8.51 -11.84 8.62
C LEU A 69 8.67 -10.72 7.58
N LEU A 70 9.62 -9.80 7.80
CA LEU A 70 9.90 -8.71 6.87
C LEU A 70 10.43 -9.23 5.53
N VAL A 71 11.31 -10.23 5.54
CA VAL A 71 11.82 -10.88 4.32
C VAL A 71 10.65 -11.46 3.52
N TRP A 72 9.74 -12.19 4.17
CA TRP A 72 8.60 -12.78 3.47
C TRP A 72 7.58 -11.77 2.96
N ALA A 73 7.23 -10.78 3.77
CA ALA A 73 6.36 -9.69 3.35
C ALA A 73 6.97 -8.91 2.17
N GLY A 74 8.30 -8.73 2.19
CA GLY A 74 9.06 -8.10 1.11
C GLY A 74 9.07 -8.96 -0.15
N LEU A 75 9.48 -10.23 -0.06
CA LEU A 75 9.51 -11.16 -1.18
C LEU A 75 8.14 -11.29 -1.85
N GLY A 76 7.06 -11.40 -1.07
CA GLY A 76 5.71 -11.49 -1.63
C GLY A 76 5.32 -10.30 -2.50
N ARG A 77 5.74 -9.10 -2.14
CA ARG A 77 5.50 -7.90 -2.95
C ARG A 77 6.46 -7.82 -4.14
N LEU A 78 7.76 -7.97 -3.87
CA LEU A 78 8.81 -7.76 -4.86
C LEU A 78 8.83 -8.81 -5.97
N LEU A 79 8.44 -10.06 -5.68
CA LEU A 79 8.29 -11.11 -6.70
C LEU A 79 7.11 -10.85 -7.64
N LEU A 80 6.10 -10.08 -7.19
CA LEU A 80 4.98 -9.69 -8.02
C LEU A 80 5.34 -8.48 -8.88
N CYS A 81 6.17 -7.53 -8.42
CA CYS A 81 6.54 -6.30 -9.16
C CYS A 81 6.90 -6.44 -10.66
N PRO A 82 7.44 -7.57 -11.16
CA PRO A 82 7.70 -7.75 -12.60
C PRO A 82 6.51 -8.29 -13.42
N THR A 83 5.41 -8.75 -12.79
CA THR A 83 4.23 -9.27 -13.50
C THR A 83 3.51 -8.15 -14.24
N GLU A 84 2.67 -8.42 -15.24
CA GLU A 84 1.86 -7.36 -15.84
C GLU A 84 0.73 -6.91 -14.88
N PRO A 85 0.37 -5.60 -14.81
CA PRO A 85 -0.72 -5.11 -13.96
C PRO A 85 -2.05 -5.31 -14.69
N TRP A 86 -2.88 -6.22 -14.17
CA TRP A 86 -4.08 -6.67 -14.88
C TRP A 86 -5.40 -6.08 -14.37
N LEU A 87 -5.49 -5.78 -13.07
CA LEU A 87 -6.76 -5.36 -12.46
C LEU A 87 -7.01 -3.86 -12.55
N SER A 88 -5.99 -3.07 -12.90
CA SER A 88 -6.11 -1.63 -13.05
C SER A 88 -4.93 -1.06 -13.82
N ASP A 89 -5.23 -0.05 -14.60
CA ASP A 89 -4.33 0.75 -15.44
C ASP A 89 -4.05 2.14 -14.87
N ASP A 90 -4.56 2.43 -13.66
CA ASP A 90 -4.38 3.72 -12.95
C ASP A 90 -2.90 4.08 -12.77
N LEU A 91 -2.02 3.08 -12.70
CA LEU A 91 -0.57 3.27 -12.60
C LEU A 91 -0.04 4.19 -13.71
N TRP A 92 -0.54 4.03 -14.94
CA TRP A 92 -0.11 4.87 -16.07
C TRP A 92 -0.50 6.32 -15.85
N ARG A 93 -1.66 6.56 -15.23
CA ARG A 93 -2.08 7.92 -14.87
C ARG A 93 -1.15 8.53 -13.83
N TYR A 94 -0.76 7.79 -12.79
CA TYR A 94 0.15 8.30 -11.76
C TYR A 94 1.51 8.73 -12.34
N LEU A 95 2.07 7.90 -13.22
CA LEU A 95 3.34 8.19 -13.88
C LEU A 95 3.21 9.37 -14.84
N LEU A 96 2.11 9.46 -15.60
CA LEU A 96 1.87 10.56 -16.52
C LEU A 96 1.71 11.89 -15.77
N ASP A 97 0.84 11.93 -14.76
CA ASP A 97 0.59 13.14 -13.98
C ASP A 97 1.87 13.63 -13.30
N GLY A 98 2.72 12.70 -12.84
CA GLY A 98 4.04 13.01 -12.32
C GLY A 98 4.95 13.70 -13.33
N ARG A 99 4.99 13.22 -14.58
CA ARG A 99 5.79 13.84 -15.66
C ARG A 99 5.23 15.20 -16.08
N VAL A 100 3.91 15.33 -16.17
CA VAL A 100 3.23 16.60 -16.42
C VAL A 100 3.58 17.63 -15.34
N LEU A 101 3.60 17.20 -14.07
CA LEU A 101 4.00 18.06 -12.95
C LEU A 101 5.46 18.50 -13.04
N LEU A 102 6.37 17.62 -13.45
CA LEU A 102 7.79 17.96 -13.64
C LEU A 102 8.03 18.93 -14.81
N GLU A 103 7.16 18.96 -15.81
CA GLU A 103 7.15 19.98 -16.87
C GLU A 103 6.57 21.33 -16.41
N GLY A 104 6.32 21.50 -15.10
CA GLY A 104 5.80 22.74 -14.53
C GLY A 104 4.32 22.98 -14.84
N THR A 105 3.60 21.96 -15.31
CA THR A 105 2.19 22.06 -15.67
C THR A 105 1.30 21.36 -14.65
N ASN A 106 0.13 21.95 -14.36
CA ASN A 106 -0.83 21.37 -13.44
C ASN A 106 -1.61 20.20 -14.12
N PRO A 107 -1.52 18.95 -13.62
CA PRO A 107 -2.23 17.80 -14.20
C PRO A 107 -3.77 17.88 -14.11
N PHE A 108 -4.33 18.78 -13.28
CA PHE A 108 -5.77 19.06 -13.25
C PHE A 108 -6.25 19.89 -14.44
N ARG A 109 -5.34 20.51 -15.19
CA ARG A 109 -5.70 21.44 -16.28
C ARG A 109 -5.89 20.76 -17.62
N TYR A 110 -5.17 19.66 -17.88
CA TYR A 110 -5.12 19.03 -19.18
C TYR A 110 -5.31 17.52 -19.04
N ALA A 111 -6.21 16.98 -19.86
CA ALA A 111 -6.40 15.55 -20.01
C ALA A 111 -5.23 14.93 -20.80
N PRO A 112 -4.97 13.62 -20.66
CA PRO A 112 -3.96 12.91 -21.43
C PRO A 112 -4.09 13.07 -22.94
N GLU A 113 -5.30 13.21 -23.48
CA GLU A 113 -5.54 13.42 -24.90
C GLU A 113 -5.16 14.83 -25.41
N ALA A 114 -4.85 15.77 -24.51
CA ALA A 114 -4.51 17.13 -24.91
C ALA A 114 -3.29 17.14 -25.85
N PRO A 115 -3.29 17.96 -26.92
CA PRO A 115 -2.28 17.88 -27.97
C PRO A 115 -0.83 17.94 -27.47
N TRP A 116 -0.55 18.84 -26.52
CA TRP A 116 0.79 18.98 -25.95
C TRP A 116 1.20 17.78 -25.08
N VAL A 117 0.25 17.12 -24.41
CA VAL A 117 0.52 15.91 -23.61
C VAL A 117 0.85 14.75 -24.55
N GLN A 118 0.10 14.61 -25.65
CA GLN A 118 0.36 13.60 -26.67
C GLN A 118 1.70 13.82 -27.38
N GLU A 119 2.02 15.07 -27.75
CA GLU A 119 3.29 15.43 -28.37
C GLU A 119 4.50 15.05 -27.48
N ARG A 120 4.38 15.26 -26.17
CA ARG A 120 5.50 15.12 -25.24
C ARG A 120 5.57 13.75 -24.56
N PHE A 121 4.42 13.11 -24.36
CA PHE A 121 4.26 11.88 -23.57
C PHE A 121 3.38 10.83 -24.25
N GLY A 122 3.15 10.91 -25.57
CA GLY A 122 2.18 10.07 -26.29
C GLY A 122 2.28 8.56 -26.00
N ALA A 123 3.49 8.00 -25.92
CA ALA A 123 3.67 6.58 -25.59
C ALA A 123 3.13 6.19 -24.20
N LEU A 124 3.23 7.09 -23.21
CA LEU A 124 2.69 6.88 -21.87
C LEU A 124 1.20 7.23 -21.82
N ALA A 125 0.81 8.35 -22.44
CA ALA A 125 -0.57 8.81 -22.49
C ALA A 125 -1.50 7.82 -23.20
N ALA A 126 -1.00 7.08 -24.20
CA ALA A 126 -1.75 6.02 -24.89
C ALA A 126 -2.10 4.82 -23.99
N ARG A 127 -1.43 4.65 -22.84
CA ARG A 127 -1.72 3.58 -21.87
C ARG A 127 -2.66 4.01 -20.76
N VAL A 128 -3.02 5.29 -20.71
CA VAL A 128 -3.85 5.85 -19.66
C VAL A 128 -5.31 5.62 -19.98
N ASN A 129 -6.03 5.03 -19.02
CA ASN A 129 -7.48 4.92 -19.10
C ASN A 129 -8.17 6.29 -19.03
N HIS A 130 -9.33 6.38 -19.66
CA HIS A 130 -10.12 7.62 -19.75
C HIS A 130 -9.25 8.83 -20.13
N PRO A 131 -8.54 8.80 -21.28
CA PRO A 131 -7.60 9.83 -21.70
C PRO A 131 -8.26 11.21 -21.91
N GLU A 132 -9.58 11.26 -22.01
CA GLU A 132 -10.41 12.46 -22.12
C GLU A 132 -10.58 13.24 -20.81
N VAL A 133 -10.31 12.60 -19.66
CA VAL A 133 -10.52 13.22 -18.35
C VAL A 133 -9.19 13.71 -17.76
N PRO A 134 -9.10 14.98 -17.28
CA PRO A 134 -7.98 15.44 -16.46
C PRO A 134 -7.79 14.61 -15.18
N THR A 135 -6.68 14.82 -14.46
CA THR A 135 -6.45 14.02 -13.25
C THR A 135 -7.59 14.18 -12.23
N ILE A 136 -8.01 13.04 -11.67
CA ILE A 136 -8.88 12.98 -10.49
C ILE A 136 -8.08 12.71 -9.22
N TYR A 137 -6.78 12.43 -9.36
CA TYR A 137 -5.97 11.98 -8.26
C TYR A 137 -5.48 13.14 -7.39
N PRO A 138 -5.52 12.98 -6.06
CA PRO A 138 -5.02 13.99 -5.13
C PRO A 138 -3.55 14.39 -5.34
N PRO A 139 -3.12 15.58 -4.90
CA PRO A 139 -1.77 16.10 -5.15
C PRO A 139 -0.62 15.22 -4.66
N LEU A 140 -0.76 14.47 -3.56
CA LEU A 140 0.34 13.63 -3.08
C LEU A 140 0.57 12.43 -3.99
N VAL A 141 -0.45 11.95 -4.71
CA VAL A 141 -0.29 10.91 -5.75
C VAL A 141 0.56 11.46 -6.89
N GLN A 142 0.27 12.68 -7.37
CA GLN A 142 1.01 13.34 -8.44
C GLN A 142 2.47 13.60 -8.04
N LEU A 143 2.70 14.06 -6.80
CA LEU A 143 4.05 14.24 -6.25
C LEU A 143 4.81 12.91 -6.17
N THR A 144 4.15 11.82 -5.78
CA THR A 144 4.76 10.49 -5.76
C THR A 144 5.12 10.04 -7.18
N GLY A 145 4.24 10.29 -8.16
CA GLY A 145 4.50 10.06 -9.58
C GLY A 145 5.68 10.88 -10.11
N ALA A 146 5.79 12.15 -9.71
CA ALA A 146 6.89 13.02 -10.08
C ALA A 146 8.21 12.54 -9.47
N LEU A 147 8.20 12.12 -8.20
CA LEU A 147 9.37 11.50 -7.57
C LEU A 147 9.79 10.23 -8.32
N ALA A 148 8.84 9.37 -8.68
CA ALA A 148 9.13 8.18 -9.48
C ALA A 148 9.74 8.54 -10.84
N ALA A 149 9.19 9.53 -11.54
CA ALA A 149 9.71 10.02 -12.82
C ALA A 149 11.14 10.61 -12.70
N LEU A 150 11.46 11.34 -11.63
CA LEU A 150 12.80 11.90 -11.39
C LEU A 150 13.88 10.81 -11.29
N PHE A 151 13.54 9.67 -10.69
CA PHE A 151 14.44 8.52 -10.58
C PHE A 151 14.37 7.59 -11.80
N GLY A 152 13.67 7.98 -12.86
CA GLY A 152 13.50 7.16 -14.07
C GLY A 152 12.72 5.87 -13.80
N LEU A 153 11.94 5.82 -12.72
CA LEU A 153 11.17 4.64 -12.37
C LEU A 153 10.08 4.44 -13.41
N MET A 154 10.17 3.34 -14.13
CA MET A 154 9.08 2.83 -14.97
C MET A 154 8.10 2.05 -14.09
N GLU A 155 7.25 1.24 -14.71
CA GLU A 155 6.19 0.47 -14.04
C GLU A 155 6.67 -0.35 -12.83
N THR A 156 7.70 -1.19 -13.04
CA THR A 156 8.27 -2.00 -11.98
C THR A 156 8.87 -1.14 -10.85
N GLY A 157 9.52 -0.04 -11.21
CA GLY A 157 10.10 0.89 -10.23
C GLY A 157 9.05 1.57 -9.35
N TRP A 158 7.91 1.97 -9.94
CA TRP A 158 6.76 2.47 -9.19
C TRP A 158 6.24 1.44 -8.20
N ARG A 159 6.08 0.19 -8.62
CA ARG A 159 5.55 -0.88 -7.76
C ARG A 159 6.53 -1.26 -6.65
N VAL A 160 7.83 -1.21 -6.91
CA VAL A 160 8.86 -1.30 -5.87
C VAL A 160 8.73 -0.16 -4.87
N LEU A 161 8.59 1.10 -5.32
CA LEU A 161 8.40 2.25 -4.43
C LEU A 161 7.15 2.10 -3.55
N VAL A 162 6.01 1.75 -4.15
CA VAL A 162 4.75 1.51 -3.42
C VAL A 162 4.90 0.37 -2.42
N SER A 163 5.54 -0.73 -2.82
CA SER A 163 5.84 -1.87 -1.95
C SER A 163 6.71 -1.50 -0.76
N LEU A 164 7.73 -0.65 -0.96
CA LEU A 164 8.58 -0.17 0.13
C LEU A 164 7.80 0.72 1.11
N ILE A 165 6.91 1.58 0.61
CA ILE A 165 6.03 2.42 1.44
C ILE A 165 5.05 1.55 2.24
N ASP A 166 4.51 0.50 1.63
CA ASP A 166 3.63 -0.47 2.29
C ASP A 166 4.35 -1.24 3.41
N LEU A 167 5.59 -1.67 3.16
CA LEU A 167 6.45 -2.31 4.17
C LEU A 167 6.81 -1.34 5.31
N ALA A 168 6.98 -0.05 5.01
CA ALA A 168 7.14 0.96 6.06
C ALA A 168 5.85 1.10 6.89
N ALA A 169 4.68 1.01 6.29
CA ALA A 169 3.39 1.01 7.00
C ALA A 169 3.31 -0.18 7.97
N MET A 170 3.72 -1.37 7.53
CA MET A 170 3.80 -2.57 8.36
C MET A 170 4.64 -2.36 9.64
N PHE A 171 5.78 -1.66 9.52
CA PHE A 171 6.60 -1.33 10.68
C PHE A 171 5.91 -0.34 11.64
N VAL A 172 5.16 0.62 11.10
CA VAL A 172 4.37 1.54 11.91
C VAL A 172 3.24 0.80 12.62
N VAL A 173 2.58 -0.15 11.95
CA VAL A 173 1.59 -1.07 12.55
C VAL A 173 2.20 -1.81 13.73
N SER A 174 3.41 -2.38 13.59
CA SER A 174 4.08 -3.09 14.69
C SER A 174 4.09 -2.24 15.97
N ARG A 175 4.41 -0.95 15.87
CA ARG A 175 4.50 -0.13 17.07
C ARG A 175 3.28 0.69 17.42
N LEU A 176 2.25 0.67 16.58
CA LEU A 176 0.89 1.03 17.00
C LEU A 176 0.39 0.06 18.09
N PHE A 177 0.88 -1.18 18.08
CA PHE A 177 0.57 -2.23 19.06
C PHE A 177 1.69 -2.44 20.10
N GLY A 178 2.50 -1.41 20.33
CA GLY A 178 3.52 -1.41 21.40
C GLY A 178 4.86 -2.08 21.02
N GLY A 179 4.99 -2.62 19.80
CA GLY A 179 6.19 -3.36 19.40
C GLY A 179 6.29 -4.72 20.11
N GLY A 180 7.51 -5.26 20.21
CA GLY A 180 7.74 -6.59 20.76
C GLY A 180 6.90 -7.66 20.06
N ASP A 181 6.58 -8.75 20.77
CA ASP A 181 5.85 -9.87 20.16
C ASP A 181 4.41 -9.49 19.74
N ARG A 182 3.70 -8.69 20.55
CA ARG A 182 2.33 -8.24 20.21
C ARG A 182 2.31 -7.37 18.96
N GLY A 183 3.25 -6.44 18.87
CA GLY A 183 3.41 -5.56 17.72
C GLY A 183 3.72 -6.33 16.45
N TRP A 184 4.72 -7.20 16.51
CA TRP A 184 5.11 -7.99 15.34
C TRP A 184 4.06 -9.02 14.93
N ARG A 185 3.22 -9.52 15.84
CA ARG A 185 2.02 -10.29 15.47
C ARG A 185 1.03 -9.45 14.67
N ALA A 186 0.72 -8.22 15.09
CA ALA A 186 -0.16 -7.33 14.34
C ALA A 186 0.43 -6.96 12.97
N ALA A 187 1.74 -6.71 12.91
CA ALA A 187 2.44 -6.50 11.65
C ALA A 187 2.41 -7.73 10.75
N ALA A 188 2.43 -8.95 11.30
CA ALA A 188 2.35 -10.18 10.51
C ALA A 188 0.98 -10.34 9.84
N VAL A 189 -0.10 -10.05 10.57
CA VAL A 189 -1.47 -10.01 10.02
C VAL A 189 -1.51 -9.07 8.83
N TYR A 190 -0.99 -7.86 8.96
CA TYR A 190 -0.95 -6.90 7.86
C TYR A 190 -0.01 -7.34 6.71
N GLY A 191 1.24 -7.64 7.01
CA GLY A 191 2.31 -7.86 6.04
C GLY A 191 2.14 -9.12 5.20
N LEU A 192 1.50 -10.14 5.77
CA LEU A 192 1.16 -11.39 5.09
C LEU A 192 -0.27 -11.41 4.55
N CYS A 193 -1.01 -10.30 4.66
CA CYS A 193 -2.35 -10.20 4.12
C CYS A 193 -2.31 -10.36 2.58
N PRO A 194 -3.05 -11.34 2.02
CA PRO A 194 -3.42 -11.44 0.62
C PRO A 194 -3.52 -10.12 -0.15
N LEU A 195 -4.41 -9.26 0.32
CA LEU A 195 -4.74 -8.00 -0.31
C LEU A 195 -3.57 -7.01 -0.28
N ALA A 196 -2.87 -6.89 0.85
CA ALA A 196 -1.78 -5.94 0.98
C ALA A 196 -0.59 -6.29 0.06
N ILE A 197 -0.27 -7.59 -0.05
CA ILE A 197 0.76 -8.08 -0.97
C ILE A 197 0.37 -7.79 -2.42
N PHE A 198 -0.87 -8.12 -2.77
CA PHE A 198 -1.36 -8.00 -4.14
C PHE A 198 -1.48 -6.54 -4.58
N GLU A 199 -2.14 -5.68 -3.80
CA GLU A 199 -2.34 -4.27 -4.18
C GLU A 199 -1.02 -3.49 -4.26
N ALA A 200 -0.10 -3.73 -3.33
CA ALA A 200 1.18 -3.02 -3.33
C ALA A 200 2.17 -3.57 -4.37
N GLY A 201 2.28 -4.90 -4.48
CA GLY A 201 3.26 -5.57 -5.34
C GLY A 201 2.79 -5.77 -6.78
N ALA A 202 1.58 -6.30 -6.98
CA ALA A 202 1.04 -6.58 -8.31
C ALA A 202 0.50 -5.31 -8.99
N ASN A 203 -0.34 -4.54 -8.30
CA ASN A 203 -0.99 -3.38 -8.92
C ASN A 203 -0.22 -2.05 -8.72
N GLY A 204 0.56 -1.93 -7.64
CA GLY A 204 1.16 -0.65 -7.26
C GLY A 204 0.11 0.42 -6.95
N HIS A 205 -0.99 0.03 -6.31
CA HIS A 205 -2.12 0.92 -6.04
C HIS A 205 -1.84 1.93 -4.94
N LEU A 206 -2.49 3.09 -5.06
CA LEU A 206 -2.31 4.23 -4.15
C LEU A 206 -2.86 3.98 -2.74
N GLU A 207 -3.64 2.92 -2.53
CA GLU A 207 -4.12 2.45 -1.22
C GLU A 207 -2.95 2.21 -0.26
N ALA A 208 -1.89 1.57 -0.76
CA ALA A 208 -0.66 1.34 -0.02
C ALA A 208 0.03 2.67 0.36
N LEU A 209 0.00 3.66 -0.54
CA LEU A 209 0.51 5.02 -0.28
C LEU A 209 -0.29 5.73 0.82
N ALA A 210 -1.62 5.55 0.87
CA ALA A 210 -2.48 6.17 1.88
C ALA A 210 -2.36 5.47 3.25
N THR A 211 -2.00 4.18 3.25
CA THR A 211 -1.98 3.37 4.46
C THR A 211 -0.91 3.84 5.44
N LEU A 212 0.32 4.10 4.98
CA LEU A 212 1.42 4.59 5.82
C LEU A 212 1.07 5.87 6.60
N PRO A 213 0.68 6.99 5.95
CA PRO A 213 0.33 8.21 6.66
C PRO A 213 -0.88 7.99 7.59
N LEU A 214 -1.86 7.17 7.19
CA LEU A 214 -3.02 6.88 8.03
C LEU A 214 -2.65 6.14 9.33
N VAL A 215 -1.88 5.04 9.25
CA VAL A 215 -1.46 4.30 10.45
C VAL A 215 -0.50 5.11 11.32
N TYR A 216 0.34 5.95 10.70
CA TYR A 216 1.19 6.90 11.43
C TYR A 216 0.37 7.96 12.15
N ALA A 217 -0.68 8.47 11.52
CA ALA A 217 -1.59 9.44 12.11
C ALA A 217 -2.18 8.90 13.41
N VAL A 218 -2.73 7.66 13.39
CA VAL A 218 -3.27 7.00 14.59
C VAL A 218 -2.20 6.80 15.67
N ARG A 219 -0.98 6.40 15.29
CA ARG A 219 0.11 6.23 16.24
C ARG A 219 0.54 7.55 16.88
N ALA A 220 0.63 8.62 16.09
CA ALA A 220 0.94 9.95 16.61
C ALA A 220 -0.14 10.44 17.60
N MET A 221 -1.41 10.08 17.40
CA MET A 221 -2.46 10.32 18.38
C MET A 221 -2.22 9.57 19.69
N GLN A 222 -1.88 8.27 19.65
CA GLN A 222 -1.56 7.48 20.85
C GLN A 222 -0.40 8.10 21.64
N GLN A 223 0.57 8.69 20.93
CA GLN A 223 1.73 9.38 21.52
C GLN A 223 1.42 10.81 21.98
N ARG A 224 0.15 11.27 21.89
CA ARG A 224 -0.28 12.64 22.21
C ARG A 224 0.49 13.72 21.43
N ARG A 225 0.78 13.45 20.15
CA ARG A 225 1.44 14.39 19.22
C ARG A 225 0.45 14.88 18.15
N PRO A 226 -0.49 15.79 18.50
CA PRO A 226 -1.63 16.15 17.64
C PRO A 226 -1.21 16.78 16.31
N TRP A 227 -0.17 17.61 16.29
CA TRP A 227 0.34 18.21 15.05
C TRP A 227 0.78 17.14 14.03
N ARG A 228 1.64 16.20 14.46
CA ARG A 228 2.12 15.10 13.60
C ARG A 228 0.96 14.23 13.12
N ALA A 229 -0.01 14.01 14.00
CA ALA A 229 -1.20 13.24 13.70
C ALA A 229 -2.04 13.95 12.62
N GLY A 230 -2.27 15.26 12.74
CA GLY A 230 -3.00 16.07 11.77
C GLY A 230 -2.31 16.16 10.41
N VAL A 231 -0.98 16.41 10.39
CA VAL A 231 -0.20 16.44 9.14
C VAL A 231 -0.27 15.10 8.41
N ALA A 232 -0.11 13.98 9.13
CA ALA A 232 -0.19 12.66 8.52
C ALA A 232 -1.62 12.31 8.06
N PHE A 233 -2.64 12.72 8.81
CA PHE A 233 -4.03 12.54 8.38
C PHE A 233 -4.34 13.35 7.11
N ALA A 234 -3.89 14.60 7.04
CA ALA A 234 -3.99 15.42 5.83
C ALA A 234 -3.24 14.78 4.65
N ALA A 235 -2.04 14.23 4.89
CA ALA A 235 -1.31 13.48 3.86
C ALA A 235 -2.11 12.28 3.36
N ALA A 236 -2.79 11.52 4.23
CA ALA A 236 -3.66 10.41 3.80
C ALA A 236 -4.83 10.88 2.92
N ILE A 237 -5.47 12.02 3.26
CA ILE A 237 -6.52 12.64 2.41
C ILE A 237 -5.96 13.07 1.06
N LEU A 238 -4.76 13.65 1.06
CA LEU A 238 -4.05 14.08 -0.14
C LEU A 238 -3.46 12.91 -0.95
N VAL A 239 -3.60 11.66 -0.51
CA VAL A 239 -3.42 10.46 -1.33
C VAL A 239 -4.77 9.92 -1.79
N LYS A 240 -5.75 9.85 -0.88
CA LYS A 240 -7.08 9.34 -1.18
C LYS A 240 -8.16 10.07 -0.40
N TYR A 241 -9.02 10.80 -1.13
CA TYR A 241 -9.99 11.71 -0.51
C TYR A 241 -10.91 11.04 0.51
N TYR A 242 -11.29 9.76 0.34
CA TYR A 242 -12.16 9.07 1.28
C TYR A 242 -11.57 8.96 2.70
N ALA A 243 -10.26 9.15 2.88
CA ALA A 243 -9.66 9.18 4.21
C ALA A 243 -10.33 10.24 5.11
N ILE A 244 -10.94 11.28 4.54
CA ILE A 244 -11.71 12.29 5.25
C ILE A 244 -12.91 11.71 6.02
N LEU A 245 -13.45 10.56 5.59
CA LEU A 245 -14.55 9.88 6.28
C LEU A 245 -14.15 9.39 7.68
N LEU A 246 -12.85 9.32 7.96
CA LEU A 246 -12.32 8.99 9.29
C LEU A 246 -12.21 10.23 10.21
N LEU A 247 -12.49 11.44 9.70
CA LEU A 247 -12.44 12.69 10.46
C LEU A 247 -13.41 12.73 11.66
N PRO A 248 -14.65 12.21 11.61
CA PRO A 248 -15.53 12.19 12.79
C PRO A 248 -14.97 11.32 13.93
N LEU A 249 -14.32 10.20 13.58
CA LEU A 249 -13.63 9.33 14.55
C LEU A 249 -12.42 10.04 15.16
N TRP A 250 -11.72 10.82 14.33
CA TRP A 250 -10.63 11.68 14.75
C TRP A 250 -11.08 12.78 15.72
N TRP A 251 -12.21 13.43 15.41
CA TRP A 251 -12.81 14.54 16.15
C TRP A 251 -13.27 14.11 17.56
N ARG A 252 -13.93 12.94 17.67
CA ARG A 252 -14.44 12.43 18.95
C ARG A 252 -13.34 12.10 19.96
N ARG A 253 -12.13 11.73 19.53
CA ARG A 253 -11.03 11.36 20.42
C ARG A 253 -10.14 12.52 20.88
N GLN A 254 -10.03 13.60 20.10
CA GLN A 254 -9.15 14.73 20.42
C GLN A 254 -9.81 15.77 21.35
N GLY A 255 -11.14 15.91 21.29
CA GLY A 255 -11.89 16.93 22.03
C GLY A 255 -11.68 18.33 21.46
N PHE A 256 -12.77 19.10 21.34
CA PHE A 256 -12.82 20.43 20.70
C PHE A 256 -11.70 21.40 21.12
N ARG A 257 -11.33 21.41 22.40
CA ARG A 257 -10.34 22.35 22.98
C ARG A 257 -8.90 22.12 22.54
N ARG A 258 -8.52 20.90 22.11
CA ARG A 258 -7.13 20.58 21.76
C ARG A 258 -6.77 20.87 20.31
N MET A 259 -7.74 20.82 19.39
CA MET A 259 -7.50 21.15 17.97
C MET A 259 -7.46 22.67 17.75
N ALA A 260 -8.34 23.43 18.38
CA ALA A 260 -8.34 24.90 18.31
C ALA A 260 -7.03 25.50 18.86
N ALA A 261 -6.46 24.90 19.91
CA ALA A 261 -5.17 25.33 20.46
C ALA A 261 -4.01 25.14 19.47
N THR A 262 -4.00 24.06 18.68
CA THR A 262 -2.99 23.82 17.63
C THR A 262 -3.20 24.63 16.34
N SER A 263 -4.30 25.36 16.22
CA SER A 263 -4.58 26.21 15.04
C SER A 263 -4.15 27.66 15.27
N ILE A 264 -3.72 27.99 16.50
CA ILE A 264 -3.47 29.37 16.96
C ILE A 264 -2.06 29.52 17.60
N THR A 265 -1.20 28.49 17.51
CA THR A 265 0.20 28.55 17.95
C THR A 265 1.13 28.17 16.82
#